data_AF-A0A950NIM5-F1
#
_entry.id   AF-A0A950NIM5-F1
#
_cell.length_a   1.000
_cell.length_b   1.000
_cell.length_c   1.000
_cell.angle_alpha   90.00
_cell.angle_beta   90.00
_cell.angle_gamma   90.00
#
_symmetry.space_group_name_H-M   'P 1'
#
loop_
_entity.id
_entity.type
_entity.pdbx_description
1 polymer ?
#
loop_
_entity_poly.entity_id
_entity_poly.type
_entity_poly.pdbx_seq_one_letter_code
_entity_poly.pdbx_strand_id
1 'polypeptide(L)' 'MTTSLTVPPRSPAQGSLLGDDEPGPRQLTLDKLIVDAWEGLRRGTSRCPVCGGRLEPEFGAHGSPVGGRCAHCGSTLH' A
#
# COMPACT_ATOMS: atom_id res chain seq x y z
N MET A 1 -10.30 35.21 -19.78
CA MET A 1 -11.20 34.05 -19.69
C MET A 1 -10.68 33.18 -18.56
N THR A 2 -11.27 33.25 -17.37
CA THR A 2 -10.79 32.55 -16.16
C THR A 2 -11.90 31.62 -15.70
N THR A 3 -11.69 30.31 -15.80
CA THR A 3 -12.63 29.28 -15.32
C THR A 3 -12.34 28.97 -13.85
N SER A 4 -13.29 29.31 -12.97
CA SER A 4 -13.28 28.86 -11.57
C SER A 4 -13.65 27.38 -11.49
N LEU A 5 -12.76 26.55 -10.95
CA LEU A 5 -13.06 25.18 -10.54
C LEU A 5 -13.65 25.21 -9.11
N THR A 6 -14.94 24.93 -8.99
CA THR A 6 -15.60 24.68 -7.70
C THR A 6 -15.39 23.22 -7.30
N VAL A 7 -14.73 22.98 -6.17
CA VAL A 7 -14.61 21.66 -5.54
C VAL A 7 -15.89 21.38 -4.74
N PRO A 8 -16.57 20.22 -4.92
CA PRO A 8 -17.71 19.86 -4.08
C PRO A 8 -17.27 19.49 -2.65
N PRO A 9 -18.08 19.77 -1.62
CA PRO A 9 -17.79 19.33 -0.26
C PRO A 9 -17.86 17.80 -0.17
N ARG A 10 -16.80 17.21 0.40
CA ARG A 10 -16.67 15.78 0.69
C ARG A 10 -17.68 15.37 1.77
N SER A 11 -18.62 14.46 1.45
CA SER A 11 -19.58 13.89 2.41
C SER A 11 -18.88 12.99 3.43
N PRO A 12 -19.02 13.23 4.75
CA PRO A 12 -18.69 12.24 5.77
C PRO A 12 -19.92 11.37 6.05
N ALA A 13 -20.11 10.31 5.26
CA ALA A 13 -21.01 9.22 5.63
C ALA A 13 -20.17 8.04 6.15
N GLN A 14 -19.63 8.19 7.35
CA GLN A 14 -19.07 7.07 8.12
C GLN A 14 -19.96 6.88 9.35
N GLY A 15 -20.98 6.05 9.18
CA GLY A 15 -21.88 5.67 10.24
C GLY A 15 -22.27 4.20 10.12
N SER A 16 -21.58 3.34 10.87
CA SER A 16 -22.23 2.29 11.64
C SER A 16 -21.26 1.67 12.64
N LEU A 17 -21.48 2.01 13.90
CA LEU A 17 -21.00 1.32 15.08
C LEU A 17 -21.96 0.17 15.38
N LEU A 18 -21.61 -1.07 15.02
CA LEU A 18 -22.08 -2.29 15.70
C LEU A 18 -20.92 -3.28 15.66
N GLY A 19 -20.47 -3.70 16.83
CA GLY A 19 -19.20 -4.37 17.04
C GLY A 19 -19.25 -5.89 17.03
N ASP A 20 -18.05 -6.46 17.15
CA ASP A 20 -17.74 -7.73 17.80
C ASP A 20 -16.28 -7.61 18.29
N ASP A 21 -16.07 -7.70 19.61
CA ASP A 21 -14.76 -7.88 20.26
C ASP A 21 -14.36 -9.36 20.14
N GLU A 22 -14.32 -9.88 18.92
CA GLU A 22 -13.57 -11.08 18.59
C GLU A 22 -12.30 -10.55 17.91
N PRO A 23 -11.08 -11.04 18.22
CA PRO A 23 -9.96 -10.83 17.32
C PRO A 23 -10.23 -11.64 16.05
N GLY A 24 -11.22 -11.21 15.28
CA GLY A 24 -11.56 -11.74 13.98
C GLY A 24 -10.32 -11.72 13.10
N PRO A 25 -10.26 -12.56 12.05
CA PRO A 25 -9.09 -12.67 11.20
C PRO A 25 -8.75 -11.25 10.73
N ARG A 26 -7.69 -10.67 11.32
CA ARG A 26 -7.26 -9.29 11.15
C ARG A 26 -7.37 -8.94 9.67
N GLN A 27 -8.46 -8.25 9.29
CA GLN A 27 -8.84 -8.14 7.88
C GLN A 27 -7.62 -7.60 7.15
N LEU A 28 -7.11 -8.42 6.24
CA LEU A 28 -5.92 -8.08 5.49
C LEU A 28 -6.38 -7.12 4.40
N THR A 29 -6.37 -5.84 4.73
CA THR A 29 -6.74 -4.79 3.79
C THR A 29 -5.62 -4.61 2.77
N LEU A 30 -5.99 -4.16 1.57
CA LEU A 30 -5.00 -3.86 0.54
C LEU A 30 -4.02 -2.78 1.00
N ASP A 31 -4.51 -1.74 1.69
CA ASP A 31 -3.65 -0.70 2.27
C ASP A 31 -2.61 -1.30 3.23
N LYS A 32 -3.01 -2.21 4.11
CA LYS A 32 -2.09 -2.88 5.02
C LYS A 32 -1.06 -3.73 4.29
N LEU A 33 -1.48 -4.48 3.26
CA LEU A 33 -0.57 -5.26 2.41
C LEU A 33 0.48 -4.38 1.73
N ILE A 34 0.06 -3.24 1.18
CA ILE A 34 0.96 -2.31 0.49
C ILE A 34 1.90 -1.63 1.48
N VAL A 35 1.40 -1.21 2.65
CA VAL A 35 2.21 -0.63 3.73
C VAL A 35 3.26 -1.64 4.23
N ASP A 36 2.85 -2.88 4.51
CA ASP A 36 3.76 -3.93 4.97
C ASP A 36 4.81 -4.28 3.91
N ALA A 37 4.43 -4.30 2.62
CA ALA A 37 5.37 -4.51 1.53
C ALA A 37 6.42 -3.39 1.46
N TRP A 38 6.02 -2.12 1.61
CA TRP A 38 6.91 -0.96 1.64
C TRP A 38 7.82 -0.94 2.86
N GLU A 39 7.30 -1.23 4.05
CA GLU A 39 8.11 -1.34 5.27
C GLU A 39 9.11 -2.48 5.17
N GLY A 40 8.69 -3.63 4.66
CA GLY A 40 9.57 -4.75 4.36
C GLY A 40 10.65 -4.37 3.35
N LEU A 41 10.32 -3.53 2.36
CA LEU A 41 11.27 -3.13 1.32
C LEU A 41 12.38 -2.25 1.89
N ARG A 42 12.03 -1.29 2.76
CA ARG A 42 13.00 -0.47 3.52
C ARG A 42 13.90 -1.31 4.43
N ARG A 43 13.41 -2.44 4.91
CA ARG A 43 14.14 -3.39 5.78
C ARG A 43 14.88 -4.49 5.01
N GLY A 44 14.68 -4.62 3.70
CA GLY A 44 15.22 -5.71 2.89
C GLY A 44 14.54 -7.07 3.11
N THR A 45 13.34 -7.10 3.71
CA THR A 45 12.58 -8.32 4.03
C THR A 45 11.26 -8.45 3.26
N SER A 46 11.03 -7.58 2.28
CA SER A 46 9.80 -7.52 1.49
C SER A 46 9.49 -8.82 0.72
N ARG A 47 8.21 -9.19 0.71
CA ARG A 47 7.65 -10.22 -0.15
C ARG A 47 6.67 -9.59 -1.13
N CYS A 48 6.62 -10.13 -2.33
CA CYS A 48 5.69 -9.69 -3.36
C CYS A 48 4.25 -9.96 -2.89
N PRO A 49 3.38 -8.94 -2.83
CA PRO A 49 1.99 -9.12 -2.41
C PRO A 49 1.17 -9.96 -3.41
N VAL A 50 1.67 -10.15 -4.63
CA VAL A 50 0.99 -10.93 -5.69
C VAL A 50 1.31 -12.41 -5.60
N CYS A 51 2.58 -12.79 -5.44
CA CYS A 51 3.02 -14.20 -5.51
C CYS A 51 3.78 -14.70 -4.26
N GLY A 52 4.06 -13.83 -3.28
CA GLY A 52 4.84 -14.16 -2.09
C GLY A 52 6.35 -14.27 -2.30
N GLY A 53 6.84 -14.19 -3.55
CA GLY A 53 8.26 -14.25 -3.89
C GLY A 53 9.07 -13.05 -3.38
N ARG A 54 10.40 -13.12 -3.48
CA ARG A 54 11.28 -12.00 -3.09
C ARG A 54 11.00 -10.77 -3.95
N LEU A 55 10.88 -9.60 -3.31
CA LEU A 55 10.77 -8.31 -3.98
C LEU A 55 12.14 -7.61 -3.89
N GLU A 56 12.74 -7.32 -5.04
CA GLU A 56 14.05 -6.64 -5.10
C GLU A 56 13.84 -5.12 -5.11
N PRO A 57 14.50 -4.37 -4.21
CA PRO A 57 14.35 -2.92 -4.13
C PRO A 57 15.00 -2.22 -5.33
N GLU A 58 14.30 -1.21 -5.85
CA GLU A 58 14.81 -0.24 -6.81
C GLU A 58 15.18 1.04 -6.05
N PHE A 59 16.44 1.44 -6.08
CA PHE A 59 16.95 2.57 -5.29
C PHE A 59 16.98 3.87 -6.08
N GLY A 60 16.53 4.95 -5.46
CA GLY A 60 16.64 6.30 -5.99
C GLY A 60 17.99 6.96 -5.69
N ALA A 61 18.12 8.24 -6.07
CA ALA A 61 19.35 9.03 -5.96
C ALA A 61 19.96 9.12 -4.54
N HIS A 62 19.16 8.89 -3.50
CA HIS A 62 19.59 8.97 -2.09
C HIS A 62 19.74 7.60 -1.42
N GLY A 63 19.80 6.50 -2.19
CA GLY A 63 19.95 5.15 -1.64
C GLY A 63 18.73 4.65 -0.86
N SER A 64 17.61 5.38 -0.90
CA SER A 64 16.32 4.92 -0.39
C SER A 64 15.58 4.17 -1.50
N PRO A 65 14.91 3.06 -1.17
CA PRO A 65 14.11 2.36 -2.15
C PRO A 65 12.93 3.24 -2.57
N VAL A 66 12.77 3.44 -3.88
CA VAL A 66 11.69 4.20 -4.52
C VAL A 66 10.67 3.29 -5.19
N GLY A 67 10.88 1.97 -5.10
CA GLY A 67 10.03 0.95 -5.67
C GLY A 67 10.67 -0.42 -5.55
N GLY A 68 10.06 -1.42 -6.13
CA GLY A 68 10.66 -2.75 -6.19
C GLY A 68 10.03 -3.64 -7.24
N ARG A 69 10.82 -4.59 -7.75
CA ARG A 69 10.40 -5.55 -8.77
C ARG A 69 10.51 -6.97 -8.24
N CYS A 70 9.49 -7.79 -8.48
CA CYS A 70 9.53 -9.19 -8.07
C CYS A 70 10.34 -10.02 -9.05
N ALA A 71 11.36 -10.72 -8.57
CA ALA A 71 12.19 -11.61 -9.38
C ALA A 71 11.42 -12.82 -9.94
N HIS A 72 10.26 -13.16 -9.36
CA HIS A 72 9.50 -14.36 -9.72
C HIS A 72 8.32 -14.07 -10.66
N CYS A 73 7.44 -13.12 -10.33
CA CYS A 73 6.26 -12.80 -11.14
C CYS A 73 6.39 -11.49 -11.94
N GLY A 74 7.49 -10.75 -11.77
CA GLY A 74 7.75 -9.52 -12.51
C GLY A 74 6.93 -8.30 -12.08
N SER A 75 6.00 -8.44 -11.12
CA SER A 75 5.20 -7.32 -10.61
C SER A 75 6.07 -6.20 -10.04
N THR A 76 5.66 -4.96 -10.26
CA THR A 76 6.34 -3.75 -9.77
C THR A 76 5.53 -3.05 -8.69
N LEU A 77 6.24 -2.45 -7.74
CA LEU A 77 5.72 -1.56 -6.71
C LEU A 77 6.38 -0.19 -6.93
N HIS A 78 5.57 0.86 -7.16
CA HIS A 78 6.03 2.24 -7.38
C HIS A 78 5.52 3.16 -6.27
#